data_AF-A0A848XUZ0-F1
#
_entry.id   AF-A0A848XUZ0-F1
#
_cell.length_a   1.000
_cell.length_b   1.000
_cell.length_c   1.000
_cell.angle_alpha   90.00
_cell.angle_beta   90.00
_cell.angle_gamma   90.00
#
_symmetry.space_group_name_H-M   'P 1'
#
loop_
_entity.id
_entity.type
_entity.pdbx_description
1 polymer ?
#
loop_
_entity_poly.entity_id
_entity_poly.type
_entity_poly.pdbx_seq_one_letter_code
_entity_poly.pdbx_strand_id
1 'polypeptide(L)'
;MARWHKTLVALALLVVAGACRVGPNPAASTAATSPHGIRVELQFGGGDEPVAGELLEVRDTALVIRTAGSIVLFPFTSFRSASSDPGPRRTRVRAGDADDFQAWAPFARHPYGISEEQLFQLLRLEGQDELIVWGS
;
A
#
# COMPACT_ATOMS: atom_id res chain seq x y z
N MET A 1 37.74 -12.25 42.28
CA MET A 1 36.90 -12.47 41.07
C MET A 1 35.48 -11.95 41.28
N ALA A 2 35.21 -10.63 41.25
CA ALA A 2 33.83 -10.12 41.46
C ALA A 2 33.56 -8.67 40.99
N ARG A 3 34.20 -8.16 39.93
CA ARG A 3 33.96 -6.75 39.47
C ARG A 3 33.69 -6.56 37.98
N TRP A 4 33.60 -7.64 37.20
CA TRP A 4 33.52 -7.57 35.74
C TRP A 4 32.14 -7.93 35.14
N HIS A 5 31.15 -8.26 35.99
CA HIS A 5 29.82 -8.67 35.53
C HIS A 5 28.81 -7.50 35.51
N LYS A 6 29.09 -6.41 36.23
CA LYS A 6 28.15 -5.28 36.38
C LYS A 6 28.26 -4.24 35.24
N THR A 7 29.39 -4.20 34.55
CA THR A 7 29.64 -3.25 33.45
C THR A 7 29.07 -3.71 32.11
N LEU A 8 28.97 -5.03 31.86
CA LEU A 8 28.42 -5.55 30.60
C LEU A 8 26.89 -5.45 30.51
N VAL A 9 26.18 -5.52 31.64
CA VAL A 9 24.70 -5.42 31.67
C VAL A 9 24.21 -3.99 31.39
N ALA A 10 24.97 -2.97 31.80
CA ALA A 10 24.57 -1.58 31.61
C ALA A 10 24.67 -1.12 30.14
N LEU A 11 25.59 -1.69 29.36
CA LEU A 11 25.78 -1.30 27.96
C LEU A 11 24.69 -1.89 27.04
N ALA A 12 24.16 -3.08 27.37
CA ALA A 12 23.09 -3.71 26.59
C ALA A 12 21.75 -2.95 26.68
N LEU A 13 21.45 -2.33 27.84
CA LEU A 13 20.22 -1.54 28.03
C LEU A 13 20.19 -0.23 27.24
N LEU A 14 21.36 0.35 26.94
CA LEU A 14 21.47 1.60 26.16
C LEU A 14 21.25 1.39 24.66
N VAL A 15 21.54 0.19 24.13
CA VAL A 15 21.32 -0.13 22.71
C VAL A 15 19.84 -0.43 22.43
N VAL A 16 19.11 -1.01 23.39
CA VAL A 16 17.67 -1.29 23.24
C VAL A 16 16.81 -0.01 23.27
N ALA A 17 17.24 1.04 23.98
CA ALA A 17 16.50 2.29 24.07
C ALA A 17 16.60 3.19 22.82
N GLY A 18 17.56 2.93 21.92
CA GLY A 18 17.79 3.72 20.70
C GLY A 18 17.10 3.17 19.44
N ALA A 19 16.58 1.94 19.48
CA ALA A 19 16.07 1.24 18.28
C ALA A 19 14.57 1.47 18.00
N CYS A 20 13.84 2.17 18.87
CA CYS A 20 12.38 2.35 18.73
C CYS A 20 11.97 3.62 17.97
N ARG A 21 12.83 4.20 17.12
CA ARG A 21 12.49 5.41 16.36
C ARG A 21 12.95 5.34 14.91
N VAL A 22 12.36 4.41 14.15
CA VAL A 22 12.23 4.54 12.70
C VAL A 22 10.81 4.16 12.32
N GLY A 23 9.96 5.18 12.22
CA GLY A 23 8.63 5.09 11.66
C GLY A 23 8.15 6.51 11.37
N PRO A 24 7.58 6.80 10.19
CA PRO A 24 7.03 8.11 9.89
C PRO A 24 6.02 8.52 10.97
N ASN A 25 6.08 9.79 11.36
CA ASN A 25 5.23 10.37 12.39
C ASN A 25 3.74 10.20 12.02
N PRO A 26 2.92 9.49 12.81
CA PRO A 26 1.50 9.31 12.52
C PRO A 26 0.70 10.62 12.51
N ALA A 27 1.25 11.71 13.06
CA ALA A 27 0.61 13.04 13.01
C ALA A 27 0.65 13.70 11.62
N ALA A 28 1.45 13.18 10.68
CA ALA A 28 1.53 13.70 9.30
C ALA A 28 0.65 12.92 8.31
N SER A 29 0.08 11.78 8.72
CA SER A 29 -0.84 11.00 7.89
C SER A 29 -2.23 11.07 8.51
N THR A 30 -3.21 11.64 7.80
CA THR A 30 -4.60 11.20 8.00
C THR A 30 -4.65 9.74 7.58
N ALA A 31 -4.34 8.83 8.51
CA ALA A 31 -4.53 7.40 8.37
C ALA A 31 -5.94 7.14 7.84
N ALA A 32 -6.14 6.05 7.09
CA ALA A 32 -7.44 5.68 6.56
C ALA A 32 -8.53 5.81 7.65
N THR A 33 -9.34 6.85 7.57
CA THR A 33 -10.41 7.19 8.53
C THR A 33 -11.64 6.31 8.36
N SER A 34 -11.54 5.29 7.50
CA SER A 34 -12.59 4.41 7.04
C SER A 34 -12.07 2.97 6.99
N PRO A 35 -12.92 1.96 7.19
CA PRO A 35 -12.56 0.57 6.88
C PRO A 35 -12.27 0.32 5.39
N HIS A 36 -12.46 1.34 4.55
CA HIS A 36 -12.15 1.33 3.13
C HIS A 36 -10.83 2.05 2.83
N GLY A 37 -10.13 1.57 1.81
CA GLY A 37 -9.01 2.27 1.21
C GLY A 37 -9.46 3.54 0.48
N ILE A 38 -8.49 4.35 0.08
CA ILE A 38 -8.75 5.54 -0.73
C ILE A 38 -9.27 5.20 -2.13
N ARG A 39 -10.01 6.13 -2.72
CA ARG A 39 -10.40 6.02 -4.13
C ARG A 39 -9.20 6.40 -5.02
N VAL A 40 -8.92 5.56 -6.00
CA VAL A 40 -7.90 5.76 -7.02
C VAL A 40 -8.55 5.80 -8.40
N GLU A 41 -8.07 6.69 -9.25
CA GLU A 41 -8.42 6.79 -10.66
C GLU A 41 -7.15 6.59 -11.50
N LEU A 42 -7.18 5.59 -12.39
CA LEU A 42 -6.13 5.26 -13.33
C LEU A 42 -6.46 5.84 -14.70
N GLN A 43 -5.47 6.49 -15.30
CA GLN A 43 -5.55 7.10 -16.62
C GLN A 43 -4.65 6.30 -17.56
N PHE A 44 -5.20 5.86 -18.68
CA PHE A 44 -4.52 5.02 -19.68
C PHE A 44 -4.01 5.85 -20.86
N GLY A 45 -3.19 5.23 -21.72
CA GLY A 45 -2.79 5.84 -22.99
C GLY A 45 -3.93 5.86 -24.00
N GLY A 46 -3.72 6.50 -25.16
CA GLY A 46 -4.59 6.26 -26.34
C GLY A 46 -6.02 6.83 -26.31
N GLY A 47 -6.47 7.45 -25.22
CA GLY A 47 -7.82 8.00 -25.09
C GLY A 47 -8.84 7.04 -24.47
N ASP A 48 -8.37 5.92 -23.91
CA ASP A 48 -9.20 5.00 -23.14
C ASP A 48 -9.84 5.68 -21.93
N GLU A 49 -11.04 5.23 -21.55
CA GLU A 49 -11.72 5.75 -20.36
C GLU A 49 -10.92 5.45 -19.08
N PRO A 50 -10.89 6.39 -18.13
CA PRO A 50 -10.23 6.15 -16.86
C PRO A 50 -10.96 5.07 -16.05
N VAL A 51 -10.18 4.23 -15.36
CA VAL A 51 -10.72 3.23 -14.43
C VAL A 51 -10.60 3.76 -13.02
N ALA A 52 -11.68 3.73 -12.26
CA ALA A 52 -11.69 4.16 -10.87
C ALA A 52 -12.12 3.02 -9.93
N GLY A 53 -11.54 2.99 -8.74
CA GLY A 53 -11.85 1.98 -7.74
C GLY A 53 -11.23 2.31 -6.39
N GLU A 54 -11.39 1.38 -5.45
CA GLU A 54 -10.79 1.46 -4.13
C GLU A 54 -9.42 0.79 -4.12
N LEU A 55 -8.43 1.44 -3.52
CA LEU A 55 -7.10 0.87 -3.32
C LEU A 55 -7.11 -0.18 -2.21
N LEU A 56 -6.90 -1.45 -2.57
CA LEU A 56 -6.82 -2.54 -1.60
C LEU A 56 -5.39 -2.71 -1.08
N GLU A 57 -4.40 -2.70 -1.99
CA GLU A 57 -2.99 -2.96 -1.68
C GLU A 57 -2.10 -2.25 -2.71
N VAL A 58 -0.94 -1.77 -2.25
CA VAL A 58 0.17 -1.35 -3.11
C VAL A 58 1.23 -2.44 -3.08
N ARG A 59 1.60 -2.97 -4.24
CA ARG A 59 2.70 -3.93 -4.41
C ARG A 59 3.90 -3.24 -5.06
N ASP A 60 5.03 -3.93 -5.09
CA ASP A 60 6.28 -3.42 -5.65
C ASP A 60 6.16 -2.97 -7.12
N THR A 61 5.27 -3.60 -7.89
CA THR A 61 5.14 -3.37 -9.34
C THR A 61 3.71 -3.12 -9.80
N ALA A 62 2.75 -3.06 -8.88
CA ALA A 62 1.33 -2.99 -9.23
C ALA A 62 0.45 -2.39 -8.13
N LEU A 63 -0.73 -1.91 -8.53
CA LEU A 63 -1.82 -1.59 -7.62
C LEU A 63 -2.86 -2.70 -7.66
N VAL A 64 -3.35 -3.12 -6.49
CA VAL A 64 -4.53 -3.98 -6.40
C VAL A 64 -5.73 -3.09 -6.08
N ILE A 65 -6.68 -3.04 -7.01
CA ILE A 65 -7.82 -2.12 -6.96
C ILE A 65 -9.11 -2.93 -7.04
N ARG A 66 -10.06 -2.60 -6.17
CA ARG A 66 -11.45 -3.06 -6.27
C ARG A 66 -12.24 -2.08 -7.13
N THR A 67 -12.65 -2.52 -8.31
CA THR A 67 -13.53 -1.77 -9.22
C THR A 67 -15.00 -2.12 -8.92
N ALA A 68 -15.95 -1.76 -9.78
CA ALA A 68 -17.40 -1.90 -9.57
C ALA A 68 -17.95 -3.35 -9.54
N GLY A 69 -17.11 -4.34 -9.25
CA GLY A 69 -17.48 -5.76 -9.18
C GLY A 69 -16.33 -6.72 -9.44
N SER A 70 -15.09 -6.24 -9.38
CA SER A 70 -13.91 -7.08 -9.56
C SER A 70 -12.72 -6.51 -8.79
N ILE A 71 -11.82 -7.39 -8.39
CA ILE A 71 -10.50 -7.07 -7.89
C ILE A 71 -9.53 -7.31 -9.04
N VAL A 72 -8.77 -6.27 -9.36
CA VAL A 72 -7.89 -6.23 -10.52
C VAL A 72 -6.51 -5.78 -10.05
N LEU A 73 -5.49 -6.48 -10.53
CA LEU A 73 -4.10 -6.07 -10.42
C LEU A 73 -3.74 -5.24 -11.65
N PHE A 74 -3.34 -3.99 -11.40
CA PHE A 74 -2.87 -3.05 -12.42
C PHE A 74 -1.35 -2.92 -12.32
N PRO A 75 -0.58 -3.57 -13.20
CA PRO A 75 0.87 -3.33 -13.27
C PRO A 75 1.15 -1.86 -13.53
N PHE A 76 2.22 -1.30 -12.95
CA PHE A 76 2.57 0.11 -13.20
C PHE A 76 2.82 0.39 -14.69
N THR A 77 3.16 -0.62 -15.49
CA THR A 77 3.34 -0.50 -16.93
C THR A 77 2.04 -0.44 -17.72
N SER A 78 0.89 -0.76 -17.10
CA SER A 78 -0.39 -0.91 -17.80
C SER A 78 -1.21 0.37 -17.88
N PHE A 79 -0.85 1.40 -17.11
CA PHE A 79 -1.49 2.71 -17.13
C PHE A 79 -0.44 3.82 -17.32
N ARG A 80 -0.88 5.06 -17.53
CA ARG A 80 0.00 6.22 -17.72
C ARG A 80 0.19 7.01 -16.44
N SER A 81 -0.87 7.16 -15.66
CA SER A 81 -0.84 7.87 -14.39
C SER A 81 -2.01 7.48 -13.51
N ALA A 82 -1.89 7.74 -12.21
CA ALA A 82 -2.94 7.53 -11.24
C ALA A 82 -3.16 8.79 -10.39
N SER A 83 -4.37 9.02 -9.92
CA SER A 83 -4.69 10.03 -8.91
C SER A 83 -5.55 9.44 -7.81
N SER A 84 -5.53 10.04 -6.63
CA SER A 84 -6.29 9.59 -5.46
C SER A 84 -7.07 10.70 -4.78
N ASP A 85 -8.21 10.35 -4.17
CA ASP A 85 -8.99 11.26 -3.32
C ASP A 85 -9.63 10.50 -2.13
N PRO A 86 -9.29 10.81 -0.85
CA PRO A 86 -8.14 11.61 -0.42
C PRO A 86 -6.81 10.87 -0.67
N GLY A 87 -5.65 11.52 -0.49
CA GLY A 87 -4.34 10.85 -0.60
C GLY A 87 -3.18 11.68 -0.08
N PRO A 88 -1.97 11.09 0.00
CA PRO A 88 -0.79 11.69 0.66
C PRO A 88 -0.34 13.02 0.04
N ARG A 89 -0.60 13.21 -1.26
CA ARG A 89 -0.40 14.47 -1.99
C ARG A 89 -1.48 14.59 -3.07
N ARG A 90 -2.16 15.73 -3.16
CA ARG A 90 -3.07 16.05 -4.27
C ARG A 90 -2.25 16.27 -5.55
N THR A 91 -1.77 15.21 -6.19
CA THR A 91 -1.10 15.32 -7.49
C THR A 91 -0.95 13.94 -8.10
N ARG A 92 -1.53 13.78 -9.28
CA ARG A 92 -1.37 12.65 -10.18
C ARG A 92 0.08 12.12 -10.20
N VAL A 93 0.26 10.83 -9.94
CA VAL A 93 1.54 10.10 -10.00
C VAL A 93 1.66 9.43 -11.37
N ARG A 94 2.83 9.45 -12.00
CA ARG A 94 3.04 8.75 -13.28
C ARG A 94 3.30 7.27 -13.02
N ALA A 95 2.86 6.45 -13.97
CA ALA A 95 3.25 5.05 -14.05
C ALA A 95 4.78 4.92 -14.15
N GLY A 96 5.34 3.96 -13.41
CA GLY A 96 6.78 3.65 -13.37
C GLY A 96 7.51 4.18 -12.13
N ASP A 97 6.92 5.14 -11.41
CA ASP A 97 7.49 5.70 -10.19
C ASP A 97 7.02 4.87 -8.97
N ALA A 98 7.57 3.65 -8.81
CA ALA A 98 7.16 2.71 -7.76
C ALA A 98 7.24 3.31 -6.35
N ASP A 99 8.30 4.08 -6.07
CA ASP A 99 8.51 4.75 -4.77
C ASP A 99 7.40 5.76 -4.45
N ASP A 100 6.87 6.45 -5.46
CA ASP A 100 5.76 7.40 -5.28
C ASP A 100 4.46 6.67 -4.94
N PHE A 101 4.25 5.48 -5.50
CA PHE A 101 3.11 4.63 -5.14
C PHE A 101 3.24 4.03 -3.74
N GLN A 102 4.45 3.75 -3.26
CA GLN A 102 4.64 3.27 -1.88
C GLN A 102 4.16 4.28 -0.83
N ALA A 103 4.19 5.58 -1.14
CA ALA A 103 3.60 6.59 -0.28
C ALA A 103 2.07 6.42 -0.09
N TRP A 104 1.40 5.67 -0.97
CA TRP A 104 -0.05 5.40 -0.91
C TRP A 104 -0.39 4.17 -0.07
N ALA A 105 0.57 3.30 0.26
CA ALA A 105 0.34 2.08 1.03
C ALA A 105 -0.38 2.33 2.38
N PRO A 106 -0.06 3.37 3.17
CA PRO A 106 -0.77 3.68 4.43
C PRO A 106 -2.26 4.02 4.26
N PHE A 107 -2.69 4.31 3.03
CA PHE A 107 -4.05 4.69 2.67
C PHE A 107 -4.82 3.57 1.96
N ALA A 108 -4.15 2.47 1.67
CA ALA A 108 -4.78 1.26 1.16
C ALA A 108 -5.63 0.61 2.26
N ARG A 109 -6.63 -0.19 1.89
CA ARG A 109 -7.41 -0.99 2.85
C ARG A 109 -6.52 -1.96 3.63
N HIS A 110 -5.50 -2.51 2.98
CA HIS A 110 -4.52 -3.45 3.54
C HIS A 110 -3.10 -2.88 3.44
N PRO A 111 -2.69 -1.97 4.35
CA PRO A 111 -1.39 -1.28 4.27
C PRO A 111 -0.16 -2.19 4.37
N TYR A 112 -0.33 -3.38 4.93
CA TYR A 112 0.74 -4.36 5.14
C TYR A 112 0.63 -5.57 4.20
N GLY A 113 -0.13 -5.41 3.12
CA GLY A 113 -0.41 -6.46 2.15
C GLY A 113 -1.63 -7.30 2.50
N ILE A 114 -2.13 -8.02 1.49
CA ILE A 114 -3.28 -8.93 1.61
C ILE A 114 -2.74 -10.34 1.75
N SER A 115 -3.11 -11.06 2.82
CA SER A 115 -2.74 -12.48 2.91
C SER A 115 -3.46 -13.30 1.85
N GLU A 116 -2.92 -14.47 1.48
CA GLU A 116 -3.53 -15.34 0.48
C GLU A 116 -4.98 -15.73 0.85
N GLU A 117 -5.23 -16.07 2.11
CA GLU A 117 -6.57 -16.36 2.61
C GLU A 117 -7.50 -15.16 2.49
N GLN A 118 -7.03 -13.95 2.85
CA GLN A 118 -7.83 -12.73 2.72
C GLN A 118 -8.15 -12.43 1.26
N LEU A 119 -7.18 -12.59 0.36
CA LEU A 119 -7.37 -12.38 -1.07
C LEU A 119 -8.40 -13.37 -1.62
N PHE A 120 -8.31 -14.64 -1.25
CA PHE A 120 -9.28 -15.66 -1.63
C PHE A 120 -10.71 -15.32 -1.17
N GLN A 121 -10.87 -14.87 0.08
CA GLN A 121 -12.17 -14.44 0.59
C GLN A 121 -12.70 -13.22 -0.16
N LEU A 122 -11.84 -12.24 -0.44
CA LEU A 122 -12.21 -11.04 -1.18
C LEU A 122 -12.64 -11.36 -2.62
N LEU A 123 -11.88 -12.21 -3.32
CA LEU A 123 -12.23 -12.67 -4.68
C LEU A 123 -13.58 -13.39 -4.68
N ARG A 124 -13.80 -14.29 -3.74
CA ARG A 124 -15.06 -15.03 -3.62
C ARG A 124 -16.27 -14.12 -3.37
N LEU A 125 -16.10 -13.03 -2.62
CA LEU A 125 -17.15 -12.02 -2.41
C LEU A 125 -17.51 -11.28 -3.70
N GLU A 126 -16.58 -11.13 -4.63
CA GLU A 126 -16.80 -10.56 -5.96
C GLU A 126 -17.20 -11.62 -7.01
N GLY A 127 -17.34 -12.89 -6.62
CA GLY A 127 -17.62 -13.99 -7.55
C GLY A 127 -16.44 -14.34 -8.46
N GLN A 128 -15.20 -14.01 -8.05
CA GLN A 128 -13.97 -14.34 -8.75
C GLN A 128 -13.26 -15.52 -8.08
N ASP A 129 -12.65 -16.37 -8.89
CA ASP A 129 -11.77 -17.44 -8.42
C ASP A 129 -10.28 -17.04 -8.47
N GLU A 130 -9.95 -16.02 -9.28
CA GLU A 130 -8.59 -15.55 -9.48
C GLU A 130 -8.51 -14.02 -9.67
N LEU A 131 -7.32 -13.49 -9.44
CA LEU A 131 -7.01 -12.08 -9.60
C LEU A 131 -6.86 -11.74 -11.08
N ILE A 132 -7.70 -10.85 -11.60
CA ILE A 132 -7.59 -10.36 -12.98
C ILE A 132 -6.34 -9.48 -13.07
N VAL A 133 -5.47 -9.75 -14.03
CA VAL A 133 -4.33 -8.90 -14.35
C VAL A 133 -4.70 -8.02 -15.53
N TRP A 134 -4.63 -6.70 -15.36
CA TRP A 134 -4.97 -5.78 -16.44
C TRP A 134 -3.88 -5.74 -17.51
N GLY A 135 -4.27 -5.93 -18.77
CA GLY A 135 -3.38 -5.85 -19.94
C GLY A 135 -2.56 -7.11 -20.22
N SER A 136 -2.87 -8.24 -19.56
CA SER A 136 -2.37 -9.58 -19.91
C SER A 136 -3.21 -10.26 -20.98
#